data_AF-A0A075H0E8-F1
#
_entry.id   AF-A0A075H0E8-F1
#
_cell.length_a   1.000
_cell.length_b   1.000
_cell.length_c   1.000
_cell.angle_alpha   90.00
_cell.angle_beta   90.00
_cell.angle_gamma   90.00
#
_symmetry.space_group_name_H-M   'P 1'
#
loop_
_entity.id
_entity.type
_entity.pdbx_description
1 polymer ?
#
loop_
_entity_poly.entity_id
_entity_poly.type
_entity_poly.pdbx_seq_one_letter_code
_entity_poly.pdbx_strand_id
1 'polypeptide(L)'
;MGAELWGAYKNTVALACGLVDGLHAKGGDNLKAALVLAGFSEGMMLLDAMGAEPSTAFGPAGIGDLYVTSTSPRSRNRTLGEKLGSGLSLEESQGEMHMVAEGVRACRMFNNRARRLGMEPPFLEALGGLLDGSIEVEEAVRRMVDSYQG
;
A
#
# COMPACT_ATOMS: atom_id res chain seq x y z
N MET A 1 19.77 -9.55 0.86
CA MET A 1 18.42 -9.95 1.36
C MET A 1 17.56 -8.69 1.42
N GLY A 2 16.25 -8.79 1.18
CA GLY A 2 15.34 -7.63 1.23
C GLY A 2 14.59 -7.32 -0.06
N ALA A 3 15.11 -7.70 -1.23
CA ALA A 3 14.41 -7.47 -2.51
C ALA A 3 13.05 -8.19 -2.57
N GLU A 4 12.96 -9.40 -2.02
CA GLU A 4 11.69 -10.15 -1.91
C GLU A 4 10.70 -9.47 -0.97
N LEU A 5 11.19 -8.91 0.14
CA LEU A 5 10.37 -8.16 1.11
C LEU A 5 9.83 -6.88 0.49
N TRP A 6 10.68 -6.08 -0.16
CA TRP A 6 10.27 -4.88 -0.88
C TRP A 6 9.34 -5.19 -2.06
N GLY A 7 9.62 -6.27 -2.79
CA GLY A 7 8.80 -6.75 -3.91
C GLY A 7 7.39 -7.19 -3.50
N ALA A 8 7.21 -7.72 -2.28
CA ALA A 8 5.89 -7.97 -1.72
C ALA A 8 5.25 -6.69 -1.15
N TYR A 9 6.03 -5.86 -0.45
CA TYR A 9 5.55 -4.67 0.24
C TYR A 9 5.04 -3.60 -0.72
N LYS A 10 5.69 -3.39 -1.88
CA LYS A 10 5.26 -2.41 -2.89
C LYS A 10 3.81 -2.58 -3.32
N ASN A 11 3.29 -3.81 -3.29
CA ASN A 11 1.94 -4.11 -3.71
C ASN A 11 0.90 -3.48 -2.78
N THR A 12 1.25 -3.26 -1.50
CA THR A 12 0.40 -2.55 -0.53
C THR A 12 0.33 -1.06 -0.86
N VAL A 13 1.48 -0.44 -1.15
CA VAL A 13 1.56 0.98 -1.53
C VAL A 13 0.89 1.24 -2.87
N ALA A 14 1.06 0.34 -3.84
CA ALA A 14 0.37 0.44 -5.11
C ALA A 14 -1.16 0.34 -4.97
N LEU A 15 -1.66 -0.49 -4.05
CA LEU A 15 -3.07 -0.57 -3.73
C LEU A 15 -3.57 0.75 -3.12
N ALA A 16 -2.85 1.30 -2.14
CA ALA A 16 -3.18 2.59 -1.55
C ALA A 16 -3.20 3.73 -2.58
N CYS A 17 -2.23 3.77 -3.49
CA CYS A 17 -2.19 4.75 -4.58
C CYS A 17 -3.38 4.63 -5.53
N GLY A 18 -3.85 3.40 -5.77
CA GLY A 18 -5.06 3.16 -6.53
C GLY A 18 -6.31 3.76 -5.88
N LEU A 19 -6.42 3.73 -4.55
CA LEU A 19 -7.57 4.33 -3.84
C LEU A 19 -7.76 5.80 -4.23
N VAL A 20 -6.65 6.53 -4.31
CA VAL A 20 -6.64 7.95 -4.73
C VAL A 20 -7.08 8.11 -6.18
N ASP A 21 -6.74 7.18 -7.07
CA ASP A 21 -7.18 7.22 -8.47
C ASP A 21 -8.70 7.05 -8.59
N GLY A 22 -9.31 6.24 -7.73
CA GLY A 22 -10.76 6.06 -7.67
C GLY A 22 -11.52 7.24 -7.03
N LEU A 23 -10.84 8.08 -6.23
CA LEU A 23 -11.45 9.20 -5.51
C LEU A 23 -11.79 10.43 -6.36
N HIS A 24 -11.66 10.36 -7.69
CA HIS A 24 -12.02 11.38 -8.70
C HIS A 24 -11.89 12.85 -8.23
N ALA A 25 -12.94 13.41 -7.63
CA ALA A 25 -13.03 14.83 -7.22
C ALA A 25 -12.09 15.25 -6.07
N LYS A 26 -11.58 14.28 -5.28
CA LYS A 26 -10.67 14.52 -4.14
C LYS A 26 -9.31 13.84 -4.31
N GLY A 27 -9.12 13.13 -5.42
CA GLY A 27 -7.88 12.46 -5.78
C GLY A 27 -6.88 13.38 -6.50
N GLY A 28 -5.62 12.96 -6.61
CA GLY A 28 -4.63 13.68 -7.41
C GLY A 28 -3.19 13.24 -7.16
N ASP A 29 -2.29 13.66 -8.04
CA ASP A 29 -0.88 13.24 -8.01
C ASP A 29 -0.16 13.63 -6.70
N ASN A 30 -0.51 14.76 -6.09
CA ASN A 30 0.07 15.18 -4.81
C ASN A 30 -0.31 14.22 -3.66
N LEU A 31 -1.57 13.79 -3.61
CA LEU A 31 -2.04 12.86 -2.59
C LEU A 31 -1.43 11.48 -2.79
N LYS A 32 -1.30 11.05 -4.05
CA LYS A 32 -0.59 9.83 -4.42
C LYS A 32 0.88 9.88 -4.02
N ALA A 33 1.57 10.99 -4.28
CA ALA A 33 2.95 11.20 -3.86
C ALA A 33 3.11 11.11 -2.33
N ALA A 34 2.17 11.69 -1.58
CA ALA A 34 2.15 11.59 -0.12
C ALA A 34 1.99 10.13 0.34
N LEU A 35 1.11 9.34 -0.29
CA LEU A 35 0.96 7.91 0.02
C LEU A 35 2.20 7.09 -0.33
N VAL A 36 2.86 7.38 -1.45
CA VAL A 36 4.14 6.74 -1.80
C VAL A 36 5.18 7.00 -0.72
N LEU A 37 5.31 8.24 -0.27
CA LEU A 37 6.26 8.62 0.77
C LEU A 37 5.94 7.97 2.11
N ALA A 38 4.68 8.03 2.55
CA ALA A 38 4.22 7.42 3.80
C ALA A 38 4.45 5.91 3.80
N GLY A 39 4.00 5.22 2.75
CA GLY A 39 4.19 3.79 2.59
C GLY A 39 5.67 3.40 2.53
N PHE A 40 6.50 4.15 1.79
CA PHE A 40 7.94 3.91 1.72
C PHE A 40 8.63 4.11 3.07
N SER A 41 8.31 5.18 3.80
CA SER A 41 8.86 5.47 5.12
C SER A 41 8.55 4.36 6.13
N GLU A 42 7.29 3.92 6.19
CA GLU A 42 6.90 2.78 7.02
C GLU A 42 7.59 1.49 6.59
N GLY A 43 7.72 1.26 5.28
CA GLY A 43 8.41 0.11 4.71
C GLY A 43 9.88 0.06 5.12
N MET A 44 10.58 1.20 5.18
CA MET A 44 11.96 1.24 5.66
C MET A 44 12.08 0.70 7.09
N MET A 45 11.19 1.14 8.00
CA MET A 45 11.22 0.71 9.40
C MET A 45 10.82 -0.75 9.57
N LEU A 46 9.69 -1.15 8.96
CA LEU A 46 9.16 -2.51 9.12
C LEU A 46 10.05 -3.55 8.45
N LEU A 47 10.53 -3.29 7.23
CA LEU A 47 11.31 -4.28 6.50
C LEU A 47 12.72 -4.44 7.07
N ASP A 48 13.32 -3.37 7.60
CA ASP A 48 14.58 -3.43 8.36
C ASP A 48 14.42 -4.31 9.60
N ALA A 49 13.36 -4.12 10.38
CA ALA A 49 13.02 -4.97 11.52
C ALA A 49 12.77 -6.45 11.13
N MET A 50 12.43 -6.71 9.86
CA MET A 50 12.29 -8.05 9.28
C MET A 50 13.59 -8.60 8.67
N GLY A 51 14.70 -7.88 8.76
CA GLY A 51 16.02 -8.28 8.26
C GLY A 51 16.30 -7.92 6.80
N ALA A 52 15.57 -6.97 6.21
CA ALA A 52 15.91 -6.40 4.92
C ALA A 52 17.16 -5.51 5.04
N GLU A 53 18.08 -5.63 4.09
CA GLU A 53 19.26 -4.76 4.07
C GLU A 53 18.84 -3.30 3.80
N PRO A 54 19.25 -2.31 4.61
CA PRO A 54 18.85 -0.89 4.42
C PRO A 54 19.17 -0.34 3.03
N SER A 55 20.29 -0.77 2.43
CA SER A 55 20.70 -0.36 1.08
C SER A 55 19.72 -0.80 -0.01
N THR A 56 18.92 -1.86 0.22
CA THR A 56 17.92 -2.33 -0.75
C THR A 56 16.79 -1.31 -0.92
N ALA A 57 16.43 -0.59 0.14
CA ALA A 57 15.33 0.39 0.14
C ALA A 57 15.55 1.49 -0.90
N PHE A 58 16.79 1.97 -1.03
CA PHE A 58 17.16 3.05 -1.95
C PHE A 58 17.58 2.54 -3.34
N GLY A 59 17.48 1.23 -3.59
CA GLY A 59 17.83 0.61 -4.86
C GLY A 59 16.63 0.41 -5.80
N PRO A 60 16.87 -0.16 -6.99
CA PRO A 60 15.81 -0.47 -7.97
C PRO A 60 14.74 -1.39 -7.41
N ALA A 61 15.09 -2.34 -6.53
CA ALA A 61 14.15 -3.28 -5.93
C ALA A 61 13.30 -2.68 -4.79
N GLY A 62 13.74 -1.55 -4.21
CA GLY A 62 13.03 -0.82 -3.16
C GLY A 62 12.18 0.30 -3.75
N ILE A 63 12.61 1.55 -3.58
CA ILE A 63 11.89 2.75 -4.02
C ILE A 63 11.62 2.75 -5.53
N GLY A 64 12.53 2.21 -6.36
CA GLY A 64 12.37 2.19 -7.81
C GLY A 64 11.15 1.39 -8.26
N ASP A 65 11.10 0.11 -7.90
CA ASP A 65 10.01 -0.79 -8.24
C ASP A 65 8.70 -0.41 -7.51
N LEU A 66 8.81 0.08 -6.28
CA LEU A 66 7.67 0.63 -5.54
C LEU A 66 7.02 1.80 -6.28
N TYR A 67 7.81 2.78 -6.71
CA TYR A 67 7.30 3.96 -7.41
C TYR A 67 6.67 3.59 -8.75
N VAL A 68 7.34 2.78 -9.59
CA VAL A 68 6.81 2.39 -10.90
C VAL A 68 5.53 1.55 -10.75
N THR A 69 5.47 0.66 -9.76
CA THR A 69 4.28 -0.17 -9.53
C THR A 69 3.10 0.67 -9.01
N SER A 70 3.38 1.71 -8.21
CA SER A 70 2.36 2.59 -7.65
C SER A 70 1.78 3.59 -8.67
N THR A 71 2.54 3.94 -9.70
CA THR A 71 2.14 4.90 -10.74
C THR A 71 1.73 4.23 -12.05
N SER A 72 2.02 2.95 -12.25
CA SER A 72 1.74 2.27 -13.52
C SER A 72 0.24 1.97 -13.70
N PRO A 73 -0.36 2.34 -14.85
CA PRO A 73 -1.74 1.96 -15.15
C PRO A 73 -1.93 0.45 -15.28
N ARG A 74 -0.86 -0.31 -15.54
CA ARG A 74 -0.87 -1.78 -15.68
C ARG A 74 -0.74 -2.53 -14.36
N SER A 75 -0.55 -1.82 -13.24
CA SER A 75 -0.43 -2.42 -11.93
C SER A 75 -1.78 -2.94 -11.45
N ARG A 76 -1.88 -4.26 -11.28
CA ARG A 76 -3.11 -4.92 -10.81
C ARG A 76 -3.52 -4.44 -9.41
N ASN A 77 -2.54 -4.17 -8.55
CA ASN A 77 -2.81 -3.65 -7.20
C ASN A 77 -3.34 -2.22 -7.27
N ARG A 78 -2.77 -1.37 -8.15
CA ARG A 78 -3.31 -0.02 -8.39
C ARG A 78 -4.72 -0.08 -8.96
N THR A 79 -4.99 -0.96 -9.93
CA THR A 79 -6.34 -1.17 -10.48
C THR A 79 -7.33 -1.66 -9.42
N LEU A 80 -6.94 -2.57 -8.52
CA LEU A 80 -7.77 -2.98 -7.40
C LEU A 80 -8.07 -1.78 -6.49
N GLY A 81 -7.05 -1.00 -6.14
CA GLY A 81 -7.23 0.22 -5.36
C GLY A 81 -8.19 1.21 -6.03
N GLU A 82 -8.09 1.40 -7.35
CA GLU A 82 -8.96 2.30 -8.12
C GLU A 82 -10.43 1.90 -8.02
N LYS A 83 -10.71 0.60 -8.11
CA LYS A 83 -12.06 0.05 -7.94
C LYS A 83 -12.60 0.28 -6.52
N LEU A 84 -11.79 -0.02 -5.51
CA LEU A 84 -12.14 0.27 -4.11
C LEU A 84 -12.39 1.78 -3.90
N GLY A 85 -11.54 2.62 -4.48
CA GLY A 85 -11.65 4.08 -4.43
C GLY A 85 -12.93 4.62 -5.06
N SER A 86 -13.44 3.96 -6.11
CA SER A 86 -14.72 4.28 -6.74
C SER A 86 -15.96 3.82 -5.95
N GLY A 87 -15.77 3.17 -4.80
CA GLY A 87 -16.84 2.73 -3.90
C GLY A 87 -17.28 1.27 -4.05
N LEU A 88 -16.57 0.46 -4.84
CA LEU A 88 -16.83 -0.98 -4.88
C LEU A 88 -16.28 -1.66 -3.62
N SER A 89 -16.99 -2.70 -3.15
CA SER A 89 -16.48 -3.56 -2.10
C SER A 89 -15.26 -4.36 -2.56
N LEU A 90 -14.52 -4.93 -1.62
CA LEU A 90 -13.38 -5.80 -1.93
C LEU A 90 -13.79 -7.04 -2.75
N GLU A 91 -14.97 -7.59 -2.47
CA GLU A 91 -15.50 -8.75 -3.18
C GLU A 91 -15.88 -8.41 -4.63
N GLU A 92 -16.64 -7.33 -4.84
CA GLU A 92 -17.00 -6.84 -6.17
C GLU A 92 -15.74 -6.50 -6.99
N SER A 93 -14.80 -5.78 -6.38
CA SER A 93 -13.57 -5.37 -7.04
C SER A 93 -12.73 -6.55 -7.51
N GLN A 94 -12.65 -7.63 -6.70
CA GLN A 94 -11.94 -8.85 -7.08
C GLN A 94 -12.70 -9.68 -8.11
N GLY A 95 -14.04 -9.70 -8.05
CA GLY A 95 -14.89 -10.41 -9.02
C GLY A 95 -14.76 -9.86 -10.44
N GLU A 96 -14.50 -8.55 -10.58
CA GLU A 96 -14.28 -7.90 -11.88
C GLU A 96 -12.85 -8.05 -12.44
N MET A 97 -11.93 -8.63 -11.65
CA MET A 97 -10.53 -8.76 -12.05
C MET A 97 -10.22 -10.16 -12.60
N HIS A 98 -9.60 -10.21 -13.78
CA HIS A 98 -9.12 -11.48 -14.37
C HIS A 98 -7.89 -12.07 -13.68
N MET A 99 -7.20 -11.28 -12.84
CA MET A 99 -5.98 -11.69 -12.15
C MET A 99 -6.01 -11.25 -10.69
N VAL A 100 -5.46 -12.11 -9.82
CA VAL A 100 -5.42 -11.86 -8.39
C VAL A 100 -4.41 -10.75 -8.06
N ALA A 101 -4.86 -9.71 -7.35
CA ALA A 101 -4.00 -8.68 -6.76
C ALA A 101 -3.40 -9.19 -5.43
N GLU A 102 -2.08 -9.13 -5.31
CA GLU A 102 -1.36 -9.65 -4.14
C GLU A 102 -1.35 -8.68 -2.95
N GLY A 103 -1.65 -7.40 -3.19
CA GLY A 103 -1.57 -6.32 -2.21
C GLY A 103 -2.42 -6.56 -0.95
N VAL A 104 -3.59 -7.19 -1.11
CA VAL A 104 -4.46 -7.55 0.02
C VAL A 104 -3.78 -8.57 0.95
N ARG A 105 -3.23 -9.64 0.35
CA ARG A 105 -2.50 -10.66 1.11
C ARG A 105 -1.22 -10.09 1.71
N ALA A 106 -0.50 -9.27 0.96
CA ALA A 106 0.71 -8.61 1.43
C ALA A 106 0.42 -7.71 2.65
N CYS A 107 -0.62 -6.87 2.58
CA CYS A 107 -1.02 -5.99 3.68
C CYS A 107 -1.33 -6.79 4.95
N ARG A 108 -2.18 -7.81 4.84
CA ARG A 108 -2.50 -8.70 5.98
C ARG A 108 -1.26 -9.42 6.51
N MET A 109 -0.36 -9.87 5.64
CA MET A 109 0.89 -10.52 6.04
C MET A 109 1.80 -9.57 6.82
N PHE A 110 2.04 -8.36 6.30
CA PHE A 110 2.91 -7.38 6.95
C PHE A 110 2.32 -6.87 8.26
N ASN A 111 1.01 -6.61 8.34
CA ASN A 111 0.33 -6.30 9.61
C ASN A 111 0.50 -7.41 10.66
N ASN A 112 0.35 -8.68 10.26
CA ASN A 112 0.58 -9.80 11.17
C ASN A 112 2.04 -9.91 11.62
N ARG A 113 3.00 -9.59 10.73
CA ARG A 113 4.44 -9.60 11.07
C ARG A 113 4.81 -8.44 12.00
N ALA A 114 4.33 -7.24 11.73
CA ALA A 114 4.54 -6.07 12.56
C ALA A 114 4.04 -6.30 13.99
N ARG A 115 2.83 -6.86 14.15
CA ARG A 115 2.29 -7.25 15.47
C ARG A 115 3.19 -8.23 16.23
N ARG A 116 3.81 -9.20 15.55
CA ARG A 116 4.75 -10.14 16.18
C ARG A 116 6.08 -9.49 16.58
N LEU A 117 6.45 -8.39 15.92
CA LEU A 117 7.61 -7.58 16.23
C LEU A 117 7.31 -6.48 17.27
N GLY A 118 6.05 -6.36 17.73
CA GLY A 118 5.63 -5.29 18.63
C GLY A 118 5.59 -3.91 17.97
N MET A 119 5.40 -3.87 16.65
CA MET A 119 5.28 -2.64 15.86
C MET A 119 3.84 -2.38 15.46
N GLU A 120 3.46 -1.10 15.43
CA GLU A 120 2.14 -0.61 14.99
C GLU A 120 2.35 0.25 13.74
N PRO A 121 2.27 -0.33 12.53
CA PRO A 121 2.50 0.37 11.27
C PRO A 121 1.22 1.11 10.82
N PRO A 122 1.07 2.44 11.05
CA PRO A 122 -0.23 3.09 10.90
C PRO A 122 -0.73 3.13 9.44
N PHE A 123 0.18 3.17 8.46
CA PHE A 123 -0.19 3.12 7.04
C PHE A 123 -0.81 1.75 6.69
N LEU A 124 -0.14 0.65 7.04
CA LEU A 124 -0.67 -0.69 6.82
C LEU A 124 -1.91 -0.99 7.66
N GLU A 125 -2.03 -0.45 8.87
CA GLU A 125 -3.24 -0.61 9.70
C GLU A 125 -4.45 0.08 9.08
N ALA A 126 -4.28 1.31 8.57
CA ALA A 126 -5.34 2.00 7.85
C ALA A 126 -5.74 1.24 6.57
N LEU A 127 -4.77 0.79 5.80
CA LEU A 127 -5.04 -0.01 4.60
C LEU A 127 -5.75 -1.33 4.94
N GLY A 128 -5.30 -2.02 5.98
CA GLY A 128 -5.91 -3.26 6.47
C GLY A 128 -7.33 -3.04 6.95
N GLY A 129 -7.57 -1.95 7.69
CA GLY A 129 -8.88 -1.58 8.18
C GLY A 129 -9.89 -1.37 7.04
N LEU A 130 -9.47 -0.73 5.94
CA LEU A 130 -10.29 -0.61 4.74
C LEU A 130 -10.58 -1.98 4.10
N LEU A 131 -9.54 -2.80 3.92
CA LEU A 131 -9.64 -4.12 3.29
C LEU A 131 -10.51 -5.10 4.08
N ASP A 132 -10.61 -4.92 5.39
CA ASP A 132 -11.45 -5.71 6.28
C ASP A 132 -12.84 -5.06 6.52
N GLY A 133 -13.13 -3.91 5.90
CA GLY A 133 -14.42 -3.23 5.96
C GLY A 133 -14.70 -2.49 7.28
N SER A 134 -13.66 -2.16 8.05
CA SER A 134 -13.78 -1.48 9.34
C SER A 134 -13.70 0.06 9.26
N ILE A 135 -13.15 0.59 8.17
CA ILE A 135 -13.12 2.03 7.88
C ILE A 135 -13.37 2.28 6.39
N GLU A 136 -13.93 3.45 6.09
CA GLU A 136 -14.23 3.90 4.73
C GLU A 136 -12.99 4.41 3.99
N VAL A 137 -13.05 4.45 2.65
CA VAL A 137 -11.93 4.84 1.77
C VAL A 137 -11.33 6.20 2.14
N GLU A 138 -12.17 7.22 2.32
CA GLU A 138 -11.68 8.59 2.62
C GLU A 138 -10.92 8.63 3.95
N GLU A 139 -11.41 7.91 4.96
CA GLU A 139 -10.77 7.81 6.26
C GLU A 139 -9.46 7.03 6.19
N ALA A 140 -9.42 5.94 5.43
CA ALA A 140 -8.21 5.16 5.22
C ALA A 140 -7.11 5.99 4.55
N VAL A 141 -7.44 6.69 3.46
CA VAL A 141 -6.49 7.56 2.75
C VAL A 141 -5.98 8.67 3.65
N ARG A 142 -6.85 9.32 4.42
CA ARG A 142 -6.45 10.35 5.38
C ARG A 142 -5.47 9.80 6.42
N ARG A 143 -5.78 8.67 7.06
CA ARG A 143 -4.89 8.04 8.05
C ARG A 143 -3.54 7.62 7.47
N MET A 144 -3.53 7.09 6.25
CA MET A 144 -2.28 6.71 5.57
C MET A 144 -1.41 7.91 5.21
N VAL A 145 -1.98 9.08 4.95
CA VAL A 145 -1.21 10.30 4.70
C VAL A 145 -0.69 10.87 6.02
N ASP A 146 -1.54 10.92 7.05
CA ASP A 146 -1.20 11.43 8.38
C ASP A 146 -0.17 10.55 9.12
N SER A 147 0.04 9.31 8.69
CA SER A 147 1.03 8.40 9.28
C SER A 147 2.47 8.84 9.03
N TYR A 148 2.70 9.68 8.02
CA TYR A 148 4.00 10.27 7.76
C TYR A 148 4.14 11.59 8.52
N GLN A 149 4.87 11.57 9.64
CA GLN A 149 5.31 12.78 10.33
C GLN A 149 6.77 13.01 9.97
N GLY A 150 7.00 13.95 9.06
CA GLY A 150 8.35 14.35 8.61
C GLY A 150 9.17 15.02 9.70
#